data_AF-A0A7M3U4V8-F1
#
_entry.id   AF-A0A7M3U4V8-F1
#
_cell.length_a   1.000
_cell.length_b   1.000
_cell.length_c   1.000
_cell.angle_alpha   90.00
_cell.angle_beta   90.00
_cell.angle_gamma   90.00
#
_symmetry.space_group_name_H-M   'P 1'
#
loop_
_entity.id
_entity.type
_entity.pdbx_description
1 polymer ?
#
loop_
_entity_poly.entity_id
_entity_poly.type
_entity_poly.pdbx_seq_one_letter_code
_entity_poly.pdbx_strand_id
1 'polypeptide(L)'
;MTQVRVEMPEQDSYGEIMKGYLSLMRGLGIDLHGRCDTRITELDGPEWWADLEEQRRTDGIWKGRINPQDPSVLLPEYFKNPDSPLRRALSGKPDSVAMAKKVHYARNTWLHFSENAGAAQLEEVAGFVKQFASMNGLPIEALATRMVRRLQRIRTGQYRPFSDVIRKWQIDNEAVLSPDAEPESPVMTQPHEPNVERPAAENPEPPSSDADVIEIETPAVERRPAIGARWTGEIPAARYVPSAIGDLVDPATGDGLRKRVDAELWPRKRRVWLAPRPLGGVWVDERDGAVGGFVDNVPRLLGYLGDEPDDGLARGFLTPHYYEAVDGRIVDLDSGITLRDAVPADTRHHAERLQAEVLAATPEHTALRLTTYGDLVAVTDEGAVRVAVVEPEQWFGGHLA
;
A
#
# COMPACT_ATOMS: atom_id res chain seq x y z
N MET A 1 -9.10 -11.31 -17.22
CA MET A 1 -9.65 -11.67 -15.89
C MET A 1 -10.04 -10.40 -15.17
N THR A 2 -11.26 -10.32 -14.65
CA THR A 2 -11.73 -9.15 -13.89
C THR A 2 -11.15 -9.24 -12.48
N GLN A 3 -10.23 -8.35 -12.12
CA GLN A 3 -9.61 -8.33 -10.79
C GLN A 3 -10.66 -7.95 -9.74
N VAL A 4 -10.91 -8.83 -8.77
CA VAL A 4 -11.84 -8.58 -7.67
C VAL A 4 -11.09 -7.92 -6.52
N ARG A 5 -11.44 -6.68 -6.21
CA ARG A 5 -10.87 -5.91 -5.09
C ARG A 5 -11.83 -5.89 -3.91
N VAL A 6 -11.37 -6.40 -2.76
CA VAL A 6 -12.10 -6.36 -1.49
C VAL A 6 -11.32 -5.49 -0.50
N GLU A 7 -11.98 -4.46 0.01
CA GLU A 7 -11.41 -3.56 1.02
C GLU A 7 -11.46 -4.24 2.38
N MET A 8 -10.32 -4.32 3.07
CA MET A 8 -10.26 -4.93 4.39
C MET A 8 -10.52 -3.87 5.46
N PRO A 9 -11.36 -4.14 6.47
CA PRO A 9 -11.55 -3.23 7.59
C PRO A 9 -10.24 -3.02 8.36
N GLU A 10 -10.03 -1.79 8.80
CA GLU A 10 -8.87 -1.41 9.62
C GLU A 10 -9.23 -1.22 11.11
N GLN A 11 -10.50 -1.00 11.43
CA GLN A 11 -11.00 -0.78 12.79
C GLN A 11 -12.47 -1.18 12.88
N ASP A 12 -12.97 -1.39 14.09
CA ASP A 12 -14.39 -1.67 14.36
C ASP A 12 -15.21 -0.38 14.36
N SER A 13 -15.21 0.32 13.22
CA SER A 13 -16.05 1.49 13.00
C SER A 13 -17.02 1.23 11.87
N TYR A 14 -18.23 1.76 12.00
CA TYR A 14 -19.31 1.55 11.03
C TYR A 14 -18.88 1.78 9.58
N GLY A 15 -18.12 2.84 9.31
CA GLY A 15 -17.62 3.15 7.96
C GLY A 15 -16.67 2.09 7.40
N GLU A 16 -15.71 1.62 8.20
CA GLU A 16 -14.76 0.56 7.80
C GLU A 16 -15.46 -0.78 7.61
N ILE A 17 -16.38 -1.11 8.51
CA ILE A 17 -17.18 -2.33 8.46
C ILE A 17 -18.06 -2.34 7.20
N MET A 18 -18.77 -1.24 6.92
CA MET A 18 -19.62 -1.15 5.72
C MET A 18 -18.81 -1.15 4.42
N LYS A 19 -17.63 -0.52 4.40
CA LYS A 19 -16.71 -0.58 3.25
C LYS A 19 -16.26 -2.02 2.98
N GLY A 20 -15.88 -2.76 4.01
CA GLY A 20 -15.53 -4.17 3.90
C GLY A 20 -16.68 -5.04 3.41
N TYR A 21 -17.86 -4.88 4.01
CA TYR A 21 -19.07 -5.55 3.59
C TYR A 21 -19.42 -5.32 2.09
N LEU A 22 -19.51 -4.05 1.68
CA LEU A 22 -19.94 -3.70 0.33
C LEU A 22 -18.95 -4.19 -0.74
N SER A 23 -17.65 -4.08 -0.47
CA SER A 23 -16.61 -4.56 -1.38
C SER A 23 -16.57 -6.10 -1.44
N LEU A 24 -16.78 -6.80 -0.32
CA LEU A 24 -16.91 -8.27 -0.30
C LEU A 24 -18.11 -8.73 -1.13
N MET A 25 -19.29 -8.13 -0.93
CA MET A 25 -20.51 -8.51 -1.66
C MET A 25 -20.38 -8.21 -3.16
N ARG A 26 -19.77 -7.07 -3.52
CA ARG A 26 -19.47 -6.76 -4.93
C ARG A 26 -18.51 -7.80 -5.52
N GLY A 27 -17.48 -8.18 -4.78
CA GLY A 27 -16.52 -9.20 -5.21
C GLY A 27 -17.17 -10.56 -5.41
N LEU A 28 -18.03 -10.99 -4.49
CA LEU A 28 -18.84 -12.19 -4.64
C LEU A 28 -19.70 -12.15 -5.91
N GLY A 29 -20.35 -11.02 -6.19
CA GLY A 29 -21.21 -10.89 -7.37
C GLY A 29 -20.46 -11.02 -8.69
N ILE A 30 -19.29 -10.39 -8.79
CA ILE A 30 -18.40 -10.48 -9.96
C ILE A 30 -17.93 -11.92 -10.16
N ASP A 31 -17.44 -12.56 -9.10
CA ASP A 31 -16.86 -13.90 -9.16
C ASP A 31 -17.93 -14.97 -9.44
N LEU A 32 -19.09 -14.85 -8.79
CA LEU A 32 -20.25 -15.71 -9.02
C LEU A 32 -20.74 -15.62 -10.46
N HIS A 33 -20.88 -14.40 -10.99
CA HIS A 33 -21.26 -14.20 -12.38
C HIS A 33 -20.21 -14.79 -13.31
N GLY A 34 -18.91 -14.50 -13.12
CA GLY A 34 -17.83 -15.01 -13.97
C GLY A 34 -17.78 -16.54 -14.01
N ARG A 35 -18.01 -17.20 -12.86
CA ARG A 35 -18.12 -18.66 -12.77
C ARG A 35 -19.31 -19.18 -13.57
N CYS A 36 -20.48 -18.57 -13.41
CA CYS A 36 -21.70 -18.98 -14.10
C CYS A 36 -21.60 -18.73 -15.59
N ASP A 37 -21.12 -17.57 -15.99
CA ASP A 37 -20.95 -17.17 -17.38
C ASP A 37 -20.02 -18.10 -18.13
N THR A 38 -18.84 -18.40 -17.55
CA THR A 38 -17.90 -19.36 -18.14
C THR A 38 -18.57 -20.71 -18.34
N ARG A 39 -19.22 -21.24 -17.30
CA ARG A 39 -19.74 -22.62 -17.32
C ARG A 39 -21.00 -22.77 -18.16
N ILE A 40 -21.89 -21.79 -18.16
CA ILE A 40 -23.17 -21.87 -18.88
C ILE A 40 -22.95 -21.52 -20.34
N THR A 41 -22.05 -20.59 -20.67
CA THR A 41 -21.66 -20.34 -22.06
C THR A 41 -21.12 -21.60 -22.74
N GLU A 42 -20.34 -22.41 -22.02
CA GLU A 42 -19.88 -23.72 -22.51
C GLU A 42 -21.02 -24.72 -22.78
N LEU A 43 -22.14 -24.64 -22.03
CA LEU A 43 -23.23 -25.61 -22.07
C LEU A 43 -24.36 -25.21 -23.02
N ASP A 44 -24.77 -23.95 -22.97
CA ASP A 44 -25.97 -23.42 -23.62
C ASP A 44 -25.65 -22.33 -24.65
N GLY A 45 -24.41 -21.83 -24.70
CA GLY A 45 -23.97 -20.77 -25.59
C GLY A 45 -23.96 -19.37 -24.94
N PRO A 46 -23.37 -18.36 -25.60
CA PRO A 46 -23.11 -17.04 -25.03
C PRO A 46 -24.38 -16.22 -24.74
N GLU A 47 -25.50 -16.56 -25.38
CA GLU A 47 -26.78 -15.85 -25.21
C GLU A 47 -27.55 -16.31 -23.96
N TRP A 48 -27.03 -17.26 -23.18
CA TRP A 48 -27.72 -17.86 -22.04
C TRP A 48 -28.27 -16.84 -21.03
N TRP A 49 -27.56 -15.74 -20.80
CA TRP A 49 -28.00 -14.70 -19.88
C TRP A 49 -29.15 -13.88 -20.46
N ALA A 50 -29.10 -13.56 -21.76
CA ALA A 50 -30.16 -12.85 -22.45
C ALA A 50 -31.44 -13.70 -22.49
N ASP A 51 -31.31 -15.00 -22.79
CA ASP A 51 -32.41 -15.96 -22.79
C ASP A 51 -33.06 -16.08 -21.40
N LEU A 52 -32.24 -16.18 -20.35
CA LEU A 52 -32.72 -16.21 -18.96
C LEU A 52 -33.45 -14.91 -18.59
N GLU A 53 -32.89 -13.75 -18.97
CA GLU A 53 -33.51 -12.47 -18.70
C GLU A 53 -34.85 -12.29 -19.43
N GLU A 54 -34.95 -12.72 -20.69
CA GLU A 54 -36.20 -12.71 -21.46
C GLU A 54 -37.25 -13.63 -20.84
N GLN A 55 -36.85 -14.85 -20.46
CA GLN A 55 -37.73 -15.80 -19.78
C GLN A 55 -38.27 -15.22 -18.47
N ARG A 56 -37.39 -14.72 -17.59
CA ARG A 56 -37.80 -14.18 -16.27
C ARG A 56 -38.61 -12.90 -16.37
N ARG A 57 -38.46 -12.10 -17.44
CA ARG A 57 -39.33 -10.95 -17.73
C ARG A 57 -40.72 -11.41 -18.19
N THR A 58 -40.78 -12.43 -19.04
CA THR A 58 -42.04 -13.04 -19.49
C THR A 58 -42.82 -13.64 -18.32
N ASP A 59 -42.11 -14.28 -17.39
CA ASP A 59 -42.67 -14.81 -16.14
C ASP A 59 -43.07 -13.71 -15.13
N GLY A 60 -42.74 -12.44 -15.40
CA GLY A 60 -43.02 -11.30 -14.53
C GLY A 60 -42.15 -11.22 -13.26
N ILE A 61 -41.07 -12.00 -13.20
CA ILE A 61 -40.17 -12.10 -12.03
C ILE A 61 -39.19 -10.93 -11.99
N TRP A 62 -38.58 -10.60 -13.13
CA TRP A 62 -37.61 -9.50 -13.24
C TRP A 62 -38.21 -8.27 -13.91
N LYS A 63 -37.90 -7.09 -13.37
CA LYS A 63 -38.39 -5.80 -13.86
C LYS A 63 -37.23 -4.82 -13.99
N GLY A 64 -37.25 -4.03 -15.06
CA GLY A 64 -36.23 -3.02 -15.32
C GLY A 64 -34.89 -3.62 -15.73
N ARG A 65 -33.83 -2.81 -15.57
CA ARG A 65 -32.47 -3.21 -15.92
C ARG A 65 -31.89 -4.12 -14.83
N ILE A 66 -31.48 -5.32 -15.22
CA ILE A 66 -30.86 -6.29 -14.32
C ILE A 66 -29.33 -6.23 -14.49
N ASN A 67 -28.61 -6.22 -13.38
CA ASN A 67 -27.15 -6.35 -13.40
C ASN A 67 -26.78 -7.82 -13.17
N PRO A 68 -26.13 -8.50 -14.13
CA PRO A 68 -25.74 -9.89 -13.97
C PRO A 68 -24.74 -10.15 -12.85
N GLN A 69 -24.06 -9.11 -12.36
CA GLN A 69 -23.08 -9.20 -11.28
C GLN A 69 -23.67 -8.82 -9.91
N ASP A 70 -24.98 -8.56 -9.81
CA ASP A 70 -25.61 -8.23 -8.52
C ASP A 70 -25.97 -9.51 -7.73
N PRO A 71 -25.37 -9.75 -6.54
CA PRO A 71 -25.76 -10.87 -5.68
C PRO A 71 -27.25 -10.86 -5.27
N SER A 72 -27.90 -9.69 -5.29
CA SER A 72 -29.33 -9.56 -5.01
C SER A 72 -30.22 -10.23 -6.05
N VAL A 73 -29.68 -10.47 -7.25
CA VAL A 73 -30.34 -11.14 -8.36
C VAL A 73 -29.88 -12.59 -8.43
N LEU A 74 -28.56 -12.81 -8.49
CA LEU A 74 -27.99 -14.14 -8.70
C LEU A 74 -28.29 -15.11 -7.56
N LEU A 75 -28.19 -14.67 -6.29
CA LEU A 75 -28.43 -15.57 -5.16
C LEU A 75 -29.89 -16.05 -5.14
N PRO A 76 -30.92 -15.17 -5.20
CA PRO A 76 -32.31 -15.61 -5.29
C PRO A 76 -32.61 -16.46 -6.51
N GLU A 77 -32.08 -16.10 -7.68
CA GLU A 77 -32.25 -16.91 -8.90
C GLU A 77 -31.74 -18.33 -8.67
N TYR A 78 -30.55 -18.47 -8.07
CA TYR A 78 -30.00 -19.77 -7.73
C TYR A 78 -30.84 -20.52 -6.68
N PHE A 79 -31.19 -19.92 -5.53
CA PHE A 79 -31.83 -20.69 -4.45
C PHE A 79 -33.36 -20.83 -4.56
N LYS A 80 -34.06 -19.93 -5.26
CA LYS A 80 -35.54 -19.97 -5.40
C LYS A 80 -36.02 -20.74 -6.62
N ASN A 81 -35.25 -20.74 -7.72
CA ASN A 81 -35.69 -21.27 -9.01
C ASN A 81 -34.92 -22.59 -9.31
N PRO A 82 -35.54 -23.77 -9.12
CA PRO A 82 -34.87 -25.05 -9.32
C PRO A 82 -34.50 -25.33 -10.78
N ASP A 83 -35.22 -24.71 -11.72
CA ASP A 83 -35.02 -24.74 -13.16
C ASP A 83 -33.89 -23.79 -13.63
N SER A 84 -33.34 -22.96 -12.74
CA SER A 84 -32.34 -21.98 -13.09
C SER A 84 -31.07 -22.62 -13.68
N PRO A 85 -30.51 -22.09 -14.78
CA PRO A 85 -29.25 -22.58 -15.33
C PRO A 85 -28.08 -22.41 -14.34
N LEU A 86 -28.17 -21.50 -13.38
CA LEU A 86 -27.18 -21.33 -12.31
C LEU A 86 -26.98 -22.63 -11.49
N ARG A 87 -28.00 -23.51 -11.41
CA ARG A 87 -27.92 -24.81 -10.73
C ARG A 87 -26.96 -25.80 -11.40
N ARG A 88 -26.69 -25.61 -12.70
CA ARG A 88 -25.74 -26.43 -13.47
C ARG A 88 -24.32 -25.88 -13.41
N ALA A 89 -24.18 -24.57 -13.19
CA ALA A 89 -22.87 -23.93 -13.03
C ALA A 89 -22.28 -24.07 -11.62
N LEU A 90 -23.16 -24.16 -10.63
CA LEU A 90 -22.83 -24.21 -9.22
C LEU A 90 -23.12 -25.60 -8.64
N SER A 91 -22.70 -25.84 -7.40
CA SER A 91 -23.03 -27.06 -6.67
C SER A 91 -24.54 -27.13 -6.46
N GLY A 92 -25.23 -28.09 -7.09
CA GLY A 92 -26.68 -28.29 -6.89
C GLY A 92 -27.06 -28.85 -5.51
N LYS A 93 -26.10 -29.10 -4.62
CA LYS A 93 -26.32 -29.75 -3.32
C LYS A 93 -27.17 -28.88 -2.38
N PRO A 94 -28.06 -29.47 -1.55
CA PRO A 94 -28.91 -28.72 -0.62
C PRO A 94 -28.16 -27.74 0.28
N ASP A 95 -26.96 -28.11 0.76
CA ASP A 95 -26.18 -27.26 1.65
C ASP A 95 -25.69 -25.97 0.97
N SER A 96 -25.29 -26.05 -0.31
CA SER A 96 -24.88 -24.87 -1.09
C SER A 96 -26.03 -23.90 -1.30
N VAL A 97 -27.23 -24.44 -1.54
CA VAL A 97 -28.47 -23.68 -1.71
C VAL A 97 -28.88 -23.00 -0.42
N ALA A 98 -28.82 -23.74 0.70
CA ALA A 98 -29.07 -23.18 2.02
C ALA A 98 -28.07 -22.07 2.35
N MET A 99 -26.80 -22.24 1.97
CA MET A 99 -25.78 -21.21 2.20
C MET A 99 -26.01 -19.96 1.36
N ALA A 100 -26.36 -20.09 0.06
CA ALA A 100 -26.73 -18.95 -0.77
C ALA A 100 -27.90 -18.15 -0.18
N LYS A 101 -28.90 -18.86 0.36
CA LYS A 101 -30.04 -18.24 1.06
C LYS A 101 -29.60 -17.47 2.31
N LYS A 102 -28.66 -18.02 3.09
CA LYS A 102 -28.07 -17.33 4.26
C LYS A 102 -27.33 -16.04 3.85
N VAL A 103 -26.47 -16.12 2.83
CA VAL A 103 -25.75 -14.96 2.30
C VAL A 103 -26.72 -13.86 1.85
N HIS A 104 -27.77 -14.23 1.09
CA HIS A 104 -28.77 -13.27 0.65
C HIS A 104 -29.57 -12.66 1.82
N TYR A 105 -29.92 -13.44 2.83
CA TYR A 105 -30.63 -12.94 4.01
C TYR A 105 -29.75 -11.96 4.82
N ALA A 106 -28.49 -12.31 5.04
CA ALA A 106 -27.51 -11.41 5.66
C ALA A 106 -27.40 -10.10 4.87
N ARG A 107 -27.32 -10.18 3.54
CA ARG A 107 -27.27 -9.00 2.68
C ARG A 107 -28.45 -8.05 2.93
N ASN A 108 -29.67 -8.59 2.93
CA ASN A 108 -30.86 -7.78 3.11
C ASN A 108 -30.93 -7.17 4.51
N THR A 109 -30.54 -7.93 5.53
CA THR A 109 -30.48 -7.44 6.92
C THR A 109 -29.57 -6.21 7.04
N TRP A 110 -28.40 -6.27 6.40
CA TRP A 110 -27.42 -5.19 6.39
C TRP A 110 -27.85 -3.97 5.58
N LEU A 111 -28.45 -4.17 4.41
CA LEU A 111 -28.91 -3.07 3.56
C LEU A 111 -30.21 -2.41 4.03
N HIS A 112 -30.98 -3.09 4.88
CA HIS A 112 -32.14 -2.52 5.56
C HIS A 112 -31.81 -1.97 6.95
N PHE A 113 -30.52 -1.86 7.32
CA PHE A 113 -30.05 -1.36 8.61
C PHE A 113 -30.75 -2.00 9.82
N SER A 114 -31.14 -3.27 9.68
CA SER A 114 -31.91 -3.99 10.69
C SER A 114 -31.05 -4.52 11.84
N GLU A 115 -29.72 -4.44 11.68
CA GLU A 115 -28.72 -4.81 12.68
C GLU A 115 -27.62 -3.75 12.75
N ASN A 116 -27.00 -3.61 13.93
CA ASN A 116 -25.82 -2.78 14.10
C ASN A 116 -24.63 -3.45 13.43
N ALA A 117 -24.11 -2.82 12.38
CA ALA A 117 -22.92 -3.28 11.67
C ALA A 117 -21.66 -3.10 12.54
N GLY A 118 -21.09 -4.21 12.99
CA GLY A 118 -19.82 -4.27 13.71
C GLY A 118 -18.94 -5.43 13.22
N ALA A 119 -17.73 -5.52 13.76
CA ALA A 119 -16.74 -6.51 13.32
C ALA A 119 -17.22 -7.96 13.48
N ALA A 120 -17.97 -8.24 14.55
CA ALA A 120 -18.54 -9.57 14.79
C ALA A 120 -19.59 -9.95 13.74
N GLN A 121 -20.50 -9.04 13.40
CA GLN A 121 -21.53 -9.30 12.41
C GLN A 121 -20.90 -9.46 11.01
N LEU A 122 -19.91 -8.62 10.65
CA LEU A 122 -19.24 -8.78 9.36
C LEU A 122 -18.43 -10.09 9.29
N GLU A 123 -17.83 -10.53 10.39
CA GLU A 123 -17.12 -11.81 10.44
C GLU A 123 -18.06 -12.97 10.12
N GLU A 124 -19.27 -12.94 10.66
CA GLU A 124 -20.31 -13.94 10.37
C GLU A 124 -20.70 -13.93 8.89
N VAL A 125 -20.98 -12.75 8.32
CA VAL A 125 -21.32 -12.60 6.90
C VAL A 125 -20.17 -13.08 6.00
N ALA A 126 -18.94 -12.68 6.30
CA ALA A 126 -17.75 -13.13 5.59
C ALA A 126 -17.55 -14.65 5.73
N GLY A 127 -17.91 -15.23 6.87
CA GLY A 127 -17.97 -16.68 7.09
C GLY A 127 -18.96 -17.38 6.16
N PHE A 128 -20.17 -16.83 5.97
CA PHE A 128 -21.14 -17.38 5.02
C PHE A 128 -20.64 -17.29 3.57
N VAL A 129 -20.06 -16.15 3.19
CA VAL A 129 -19.48 -15.96 1.85
C VAL A 129 -18.34 -16.95 1.61
N LYS A 130 -17.41 -17.09 2.57
CA LYS A 130 -16.33 -18.08 2.53
C LYS A 130 -16.88 -19.48 2.32
N GLN A 131 -17.85 -19.91 3.14
CA GLN A 131 -18.37 -21.26 3.08
C GLN A 131 -19.11 -21.53 1.76
N PHE A 132 -19.90 -20.56 1.27
CA PHE A 132 -20.56 -20.64 -0.03
C PHE A 132 -19.55 -20.72 -1.18
N ALA A 133 -18.52 -19.86 -1.15
CA ALA A 133 -17.47 -19.82 -2.15
C ALA A 133 -16.71 -21.14 -2.24
N SER A 134 -16.32 -21.70 -1.08
CA SER A 134 -15.65 -22.98 -0.98
C SER A 134 -16.47 -24.13 -1.60
N MET A 135 -17.77 -24.20 -1.30
CA MET A 135 -18.66 -25.23 -1.87
C MET A 135 -18.80 -25.16 -3.39
N ASN A 136 -18.52 -24.00 -3.99
CA ASN A 136 -18.72 -23.73 -5.41
C ASN A 136 -17.41 -23.47 -6.17
N GLY A 137 -16.25 -23.58 -5.50
CA GLY A 137 -14.93 -23.33 -6.09
C GLY A 137 -14.76 -21.89 -6.59
N LEU A 138 -15.25 -20.91 -5.83
CA LEU A 138 -15.16 -19.49 -6.19
C LEU A 138 -13.87 -18.86 -5.62
N PRO A 139 -13.02 -18.23 -6.44
CA PRO A 139 -11.82 -17.49 -6.02
C PRO A 139 -12.00 -16.52 -4.83
N ILE A 140 -13.18 -15.91 -4.67
CA ILE A 140 -13.52 -15.00 -3.55
C ILE A 140 -13.37 -15.67 -2.17
N GLU A 141 -13.32 -17.00 -2.09
CA GLU A 141 -13.07 -17.75 -0.85
C GLU A 141 -11.83 -17.27 -0.09
N ALA A 142 -10.72 -17.03 -0.81
CA ALA A 142 -9.46 -16.60 -0.21
C ALA A 142 -9.60 -15.23 0.46
N LEU A 143 -10.25 -14.29 -0.23
CA LEU A 143 -10.51 -12.94 0.27
C LEU A 143 -11.49 -12.95 1.45
N ALA A 144 -12.55 -13.76 1.39
CA ALA A 144 -13.48 -13.94 2.50
C ALA A 144 -12.80 -14.55 3.73
N THR A 145 -11.91 -15.53 3.54
CA THR A 145 -11.10 -16.12 4.62
C THR A 145 -10.18 -15.09 5.27
N ARG A 146 -9.53 -14.24 4.47
CA ARG A 146 -8.70 -13.14 4.98
C ARG A 146 -9.53 -12.13 5.77
N MET A 147 -10.73 -11.79 5.30
CA MET A 147 -11.63 -10.88 6.02
C MET A 147 -12.05 -11.44 7.38
N VAL A 148 -12.41 -12.72 7.46
CA VAL A 148 -12.72 -13.39 8.75
C VAL A 148 -11.54 -13.28 9.71
N ARG A 149 -10.32 -13.64 9.27
CA ARG A 149 -9.11 -13.53 10.11
C ARG A 149 -8.83 -12.10 10.55
N ARG A 150 -9.00 -11.12 9.65
CA ARG A 150 -8.81 -9.69 9.94
C ARG A 150 -9.78 -9.21 11.03
N LEU A 151 -11.05 -9.57 10.91
CA LEU A 151 -12.09 -9.15 11.86
C LEU A 151 -11.92 -9.79 13.23
N GLN A 152 -11.50 -11.06 13.28
CA GLN A 152 -11.12 -11.70 14.54
C GLN A 152 -10.01 -10.93 15.25
N ARG A 153 -8.96 -10.54 14.52
CA ARG A 153 -7.85 -9.75 15.09
C ARG A 153 -8.32 -8.35 15.55
N ILE A 154 -9.21 -7.70 14.81
CA ILE A 154 -9.80 -6.40 15.22
C ILE A 154 -10.56 -6.56 16.54
N ARG A 155 -11.42 -7.58 16.63
CA ARG A 155 -12.21 -7.85 17.84
C ARG A 155 -11.38 -8.18 19.06
N THR A 156 -10.29 -8.91 18.89
CA THR A 156 -9.38 -9.28 19.99
C THR A 156 -8.38 -8.18 20.34
N GLY A 157 -8.40 -7.05 19.64
CA GLY A 157 -7.41 -5.97 19.79
C GLY A 157 -6.00 -6.36 19.32
N GLN A 158 -5.86 -7.51 18.67
CA GLN A 158 -4.58 -7.98 18.11
C GLN A 158 -4.27 -7.31 16.76
N TYR A 159 -5.29 -6.74 16.11
CA TYR A 159 -5.09 -5.98 14.89
C TYR A 159 -4.67 -4.55 15.23
N ARG A 160 -3.50 -4.15 14.75
CA ARG A 160 -3.09 -2.75 14.75
C ARG A 160 -3.55 -2.10 13.44
N PRO A 161 -4.42 -1.07 13.49
CA PRO A 161 -4.81 -0.34 12.30
C PRO A 161 -3.59 0.18 11.56
N PHE A 162 -3.59 0.06 10.25
CA PHE A 162 -2.45 0.45 9.46
C PHE A 162 -2.13 1.95 9.57
N SER A 163 -3.15 2.79 9.77
CA SER A 163 -2.99 4.22 10.09
C SER A 163 -2.20 4.44 11.38
N ASP A 164 -2.35 3.57 12.37
CA ASP A 164 -1.67 3.67 13.67
C ASP A 164 -0.24 3.16 13.56
N VAL A 165 0.01 2.15 12.72
CA VAL A 165 1.36 1.69 12.38
C VAL A 165 2.11 2.78 11.61
N ILE A 166 1.48 3.41 10.61
CA ILE A 166 2.05 4.56 9.90
C ILE A 166 2.30 5.72 10.85
N ARG A 167 1.32 6.06 11.71
CA ARG A 167 1.46 7.17 12.65
C ARG A 167 2.58 6.89 13.65
N LYS A 168 2.65 5.67 14.18
CA LYS A 168 3.74 5.25 15.07
C LYS A 168 5.08 5.30 14.35
N TRP A 169 5.16 4.78 13.12
CA TRP A 169 6.36 4.92 12.30
C TRP A 169 6.71 6.39 12.05
N GLN A 170 5.74 7.26 11.76
CA GLN A 170 5.97 8.70 11.60
C GLN A 170 6.49 9.34 12.90
N ILE A 171 5.91 8.99 14.05
CA ILE A 171 6.33 9.49 15.37
C ILE A 171 7.72 8.96 15.73
N ASP A 172 7.96 7.67 15.60
CA ASP A 172 9.23 7.02 15.93
C ASP A 172 10.36 7.55 15.02
N ASN A 173 10.05 7.99 13.81
CA ASN A 173 11.01 8.61 12.88
C ASN A 173 11.04 10.15 12.95
N GLU A 174 10.06 10.81 13.56
CA GLU A 174 10.12 12.23 13.96
C GLU A 174 10.87 12.41 15.29
N ALA A 175 10.78 11.43 16.21
CA ALA A 175 11.39 11.47 17.54
C ALA A 175 12.92 11.38 17.54
N VAL A 176 13.54 11.00 16.41
CA VAL A 176 15.01 11.03 16.23
C VAL A 176 15.53 12.47 16.03
N LEU A 177 14.64 13.48 15.93
CA LEU A 177 14.99 14.86 15.57
C LEU A 177 14.40 15.95 16.47
N SER A 178 14.02 15.67 17.71
CA SER A 178 13.79 16.76 18.69
C SER A 178 15.12 17.16 19.34
N PRO A 179 15.66 18.38 19.10
CA PRO A 179 16.89 18.84 19.77
C PRO A 179 16.64 19.25 21.23
N ASP A 180 15.40 19.31 21.69
CA ASP A 180 15.03 19.88 23.00
C ASP A 180 14.49 18.83 23.99
N ALA A 181 15.16 17.68 24.09
CA ALA A 181 15.15 16.94 25.36
C ALA A 181 16.27 17.54 26.22
N GLU A 182 15.96 18.67 26.87
CA GLU A 182 16.86 19.31 27.83
C GLU A 182 17.39 18.26 28.83
N PRO A 183 18.72 18.12 28.99
CA PRO A 183 19.24 17.35 30.10
C PRO A 183 18.89 18.09 31.38
N GLU A 184 18.19 17.41 32.29
CA GLU A 184 17.95 17.87 33.66
C GLU A 184 19.28 18.35 34.26
N SER A 185 19.45 19.66 34.37
CA SER A 185 20.62 20.27 34.98
C SER A 185 20.37 20.46 36.47
N PRO A 186 21.24 19.96 37.36
CA PRO A 186 21.13 20.22 38.78
C PRO A 186 21.64 21.62 39.13
N VAL A 187 20.71 22.42 39.66
CA VAL A 187 20.81 23.52 40.63
C VAL A 187 22.19 24.14 40.93
N MET A 188 22.29 25.42 40.55
CA MET A 188 23.00 26.57 41.13
C MET A 188 24.01 26.38 42.28
N THR A 189 25.18 27.01 42.11
CA THR A 189 25.72 27.99 43.09
C THR A 189 26.81 28.87 42.46
N GLN A 190 26.61 30.19 42.50
CA GLN A 190 27.67 31.22 42.46
C GLN A 190 27.71 31.88 43.87
N PRO A 191 28.65 32.80 44.23
CA PRO A 191 29.79 33.39 43.49
C PRO A 191 31.12 33.49 44.31
N HIS A 192 32.24 33.83 43.68
CA HIS A 192 33.19 34.88 44.15
C HIS A 192 34.42 35.04 43.22
N GLU A 193 34.62 36.26 42.71
CA GLU A 193 35.93 36.85 42.34
C GLU A 193 36.58 37.45 43.61
N PRO A 194 37.91 37.79 43.69
CA PRO A 194 38.65 38.52 42.63
C PRO A 194 40.20 38.37 42.51
N ASN A 195 40.74 39.02 41.46
CA ASN A 195 42.01 39.78 41.35
C ASN A 195 43.35 39.05 41.04
N VAL A 196 44.10 39.54 40.03
CA VAL A 196 45.43 40.24 40.10
C VAL A 196 46.09 40.38 38.70
N GLU A 197 46.72 41.56 38.47
CA GLU A 197 47.43 42.10 37.29
C GLU A 197 48.74 41.39 36.82
N ARG A 198 48.95 41.41 35.48
CA ARG A 198 50.14 41.66 34.57
C ARG A 198 51.61 41.63 35.09
N PRO A 199 52.71 41.56 34.26
CA PRO A 199 52.86 41.74 32.79
C PRO A 199 53.90 40.84 32.00
N ALA A 200 53.82 40.94 30.65
CA ALA A 200 54.84 41.01 29.57
C ALA A 200 56.09 40.09 29.47
N ALA A 201 56.29 39.51 28.26
CA ALA A 201 57.56 39.55 27.51
C ALA A 201 57.35 39.26 26.00
N GLU A 202 57.84 40.18 25.17
CA GLU A 202 57.95 40.14 23.70
C GLU A 202 59.12 39.25 23.22
N ASN A 203 58.98 38.61 22.04
CA ASN A 203 59.92 38.72 20.89
C ASN A 203 59.47 37.84 19.68
N PRO A 204 59.98 38.07 18.44
CA PRO A 204 59.15 38.29 17.25
C PRO A 204 59.21 37.20 16.16
N GLU A 205 58.25 37.28 15.24
CA GLU A 205 58.06 36.64 13.92
C GLU A 205 59.26 36.75 12.94
N PRO A 206 59.37 36.00 11.79
CA PRO A 206 58.33 35.85 10.74
C PRO A 206 58.44 34.57 9.83
N PRO A 207 57.90 34.53 8.59
CA PRO A 207 56.49 34.58 8.16
C PRO A 207 56.09 33.36 7.28
N SER A 208 54.80 33.00 7.24
CA SER A 208 54.21 32.29 6.08
C SER A 208 52.73 32.66 6.02
N SER A 209 52.33 33.58 5.13
CA SER A 209 51.68 33.24 3.86
C SER A 209 50.57 32.20 4.01
N ASP A 210 49.34 32.62 4.26
CA ASP A 210 48.41 32.91 3.17
C ASP A 210 47.05 33.29 3.77
N ALA A 211 46.38 34.18 3.03
CA ALA A 211 45.03 34.70 3.17
C ALA A 211 44.11 34.09 4.24
N ASP A 212 43.53 34.98 5.05
CA ASP A 212 42.33 34.77 5.86
C ASP A 212 41.26 33.98 5.08
N VAL A 213 41.19 32.68 5.32
CA VAL A 213 39.98 31.90 5.10
C VAL A 213 39.20 31.98 6.40
N ILE A 214 38.20 32.86 6.42
CA ILE A 214 37.14 32.80 7.43
C ILE A 214 36.40 31.49 7.13
N GLU A 215 36.63 30.45 7.93
CA GLU A 215 35.73 29.29 7.99
C GLU A 215 34.36 29.81 8.44
N ILE A 216 33.49 30.04 7.46
CA ILE A 216 32.07 30.18 7.70
C ILE A 216 31.62 28.79 8.15
N GLU A 217 31.30 28.64 9.44
CA GLU A 217 30.54 27.50 9.93
C GLU A 217 29.35 27.31 9.01
N THR A 218 29.40 26.26 8.18
CA THR A 218 28.30 25.91 7.31
C THR A 218 27.16 25.54 8.25
N PRO A 219 26.02 26.26 8.26
CA PRO A 219 24.94 25.95 9.18
C PRO A 219 24.57 24.49 8.97
N ALA A 220 24.60 23.70 10.05
CA ALA A 220 24.27 22.29 10.02
C ALA A 220 22.93 22.13 9.29
N VAL A 221 22.96 21.55 8.09
CA VAL A 221 21.75 21.32 7.30
C VAL A 221 20.87 20.43 8.16
N GLU A 222 19.74 20.99 8.59
CA GLU A 222 18.72 20.28 9.36
C GLU A 222 18.43 18.96 8.66
N ARG A 223 18.68 17.84 9.35
CA ARG A 223 18.57 16.51 8.74
C ARG A 223 17.15 16.33 8.23
N ARG A 224 17.02 16.16 6.93
CA ARG A 224 15.73 15.94 6.27
C ARG A 224 15.06 14.67 6.78
N PRO A 225 13.71 14.63 6.76
CA PRO A 225 12.97 13.45 7.17
C PRO A 225 13.17 12.31 6.16
N ALA A 226 12.70 11.10 6.50
CA ALA A 226 12.78 9.94 5.61
C ALA A 226 12.03 10.16 4.28
N ILE A 227 12.49 9.53 3.19
CA ILE A 227 11.82 9.61 1.89
C ILE A 227 10.40 9.03 2.00
N GLY A 228 9.39 9.81 1.62
CA GLY A 228 7.96 9.51 1.80
C GLY A 228 7.31 10.22 3.00
N ALA A 229 8.11 10.77 3.91
CA ALA A 229 7.61 11.57 5.04
C ALA A 229 7.12 12.96 4.60
N ARG A 230 6.48 13.68 5.54
CA ARG A 230 6.04 15.07 5.29
C ARG A 230 7.26 15.96 5.06
N TRP A 231 7.16 16.85 4.09
CA TRP A 231 8.18 17.88 3.86
C TRP A 231 8.26 18.81 5.06
N THR A 232 9.48 19.06 5.55
CA THR A 232 9.77 20.04 6.60
C THR A 232 10.48 21.25 6.01
N GLY A 233 10.10 22.43 6.50
CA GLY A 233 10.65 23.71 6.04
C GLY A 233 9.87 24.37 4.91
N GLU A 234 10.44 25.46 4.39
CA GLU A 234 9.85 26.24 3.31
C GLU A 234 9.75 25.42 2.03
N ILE A 235 8.65 25.60 1.28
CA ILE A 235 8.43 24.94 -0.01
C ILE A 235 8.88 25.92 -1.09
N PRO A 236 9.91 25.58 -1.91
CA PRO A 236 10.34 26.41 -3.03
C PRO A 236 9.16 26.77 -3.95
N ALA A 237 9.22 27.90 -4.66
CA ALA A 237 8.18 28.28 -5.61
C ALA A 237 8.31 27.55 -6.97
N ALA A 238 9.55 27.22 -7.38
CA ALA A 238 9.84 26.57 -8.65
C ALA A 238 9.20 25.17 -8.74
N ARG A 239 8.64 24.83 -9.90
CA ARG A 239 7.96 23.55 -10.14
C ARG A 239 8.47 22.94 -11.42
N TYR A 240 8.90 21.69 -11.35
CA TYR A 240 9.34 20.90 -12.48
C TYR A 240 8.27 19.90 -12.87
N VAL A 241 7.84 19.95 -14.14
CA VAL A 241 6.77 19.11 -14.68
C VAL A 241 7.29 18.17 -15.77
N PRO A 242 6.67 16.99 -15.97
CA PRO A 242 7.05 16.07 -17.04
C PRO A 242 6.96 16.72 -18.42
N SER A 243 8.03 16.59 -19.21
CA SER A 243 8.08 17.02 -20.62
C SER A 243 7.99 15.84 -21.59
N ALA A 244 7.65 16.12 -22.85
CA ALA A 244 7.54 15.11 -23.91
C ALA A 244 8.86 14.38 -24.22
N ILE A 245 10.00 15.00 -23.93
CA ILE A 245 11.33 14.41 -24.11
C ILE A 245 11.76 13.52 -22.92
N GLY A 246 10.88 13.32 -21.93
CA GLY A 246 11.15 12.52 -20.74
C GLY A 246 12.04 13.22 -19.71
N ASP A 247 12.03 14.56 -19.68
CA ASP A 247 12.69 15.37 -18.65
C ASP A 247 11.65 15.88 -17.62
N LEU A 248 12.10 16.48 -16.52
CA LEU A 248 11.31 17.30 -15.61
C LEU A 248 11.77 18.75 -15.76
N VAL A 249 10.93 19.60 -16.34
CA VAL A 249 11.30 20.97 -16.74
C VAL A 249 10.54 22.02 -15.96
N ASP A 250 11.19 23.12 -15.60
CA ASP A 250 10.52 24.30 -15.09
C ASP A 250 9.78 25.00 -16.25
N PRO A 251 8.44 25.14 -16.20
CA PRO A 251 7.67 25.81 -17.26
C PRO A 251 8.03 27.28 -17.46
N ALA A 252 8.55 27.96 -16.42
CA ALA A 252 8.88 29.38 -16.46
C ALA A 252 10.22 29.64 -17.15
N THR A 253 11.23 28.80 -16.91
CA THR A 253 12.59 28.99 -17.44
C THR A 253 12.95 28.05 -18.58
N GLY A 254 12.30 26.89 -18.66
CA GLY A 254 12.64 25.81 -19.58
C GLY A 254 13.78 24.91 -19.08
N ASP A 255 14.29 25.12 -17.86
CA ASP A 255 15.41 24.35 -17.32
C ASP A 255 14.97 22.95 -16.89
N GLY A 256 15.73 21.94 -17.30
CA GLY A 256 15.46 20.53 -17.03
C GLY A 256 16.32 19.94 -15.90
N LEU A 257 15.73 19.07 -15.09
CA LEU A 257 16.42 18.36 -14.01
C LEU A 257 17.37 17.28 -14.52
N ARG A 258 17.19 16.75 -15.74
CA ARG A 258 18.05 15.67 -16.27
C ARG A 258 19.54 16.00 -16.21
N LYS A 259 19.91 17.26 -16.49
CA LYS A 259 21.32 17.70 -16.48
C LYS A 259 21.91 17.84 -15.07
N ARG A 260 21.06 17.80 -14.04
CA ARG A 260 21.42 17.96 -12.63
C ARG A 260 21.52 16.64 -11.87
N VAL A 261 21.29 15.53 -12.56
CA VAL A 261 21.34 14.17 -12.03
C VAL A 261 22.31 13.37 -12.88
N ASP A 262 23.01 12.42 -12.28
CA ASP A 262 23.83 11.46 -13.03
C ASP A 262 22.99 10.78 -14.13
N ALA A 263 23.56 10.68 -15.33
CA ALA A 263 22.87 10.14 -16.51
C ALA A 263 22.40 8.69 -16.33
N GLU A 264 23.16 7.88 -15.58
CA GLU A 264 22.82 6.48 -15.28
C GLU A 264 21.70 6.39 -14.23
N LEU A 265 21.65 7.35 -13.29
CA LEU A 265 20.63 7.38 -12.24
C LEU A 265 19.33 8.07 -12.68
N TRP A 266 19.36 8.91 -13.71
CA TRP A 266 18.20 9.69 -14.15
C TRP A 266 16.94 8.85 -14.40
N PRO A 267 16.98 7.70 -15.11
CA PRO A 267 15.79 6.88 -15.31
C PRO A 267 15.16 6.42 -14.00
N ARG A 268 15.98 5.96 -13.03
CA ARG A 268 15.53 5.54 -11.70
C ARG A 268 14.96 6.71 -10.91
N LYS A 269 15.69 7.83 -10.81
CA LYS A 269 15.29 9.02 -10.05
C LYS A 269 13.97 9.61 -10.53
N ARG A 270 13.84 9.81 -11.85
CA ARG A 270 12.60 10.31 -12.47
C ARG A 270 11.41 9.39 -12.17
N ARG A 271 11.63 8.07 -12.26
CA ARG A 271 10.61 7.05 -12.02
C ARG A 271 10.12 7.10 -10.58
N VAL A 272 11.02 7.08 -9.59
CA VAL A 272 10.64 7.09 -8.17
C VAL A 272 9.95 8.39 -7.74
N TRP A 273 10.35 9.54 -8.28
CA TRP A 273 9.71 10.83 -7.95
C TRP A 273 8.30 10.96 -8.55
N LEU A 274 8.06 10.36 -9.72
CA LEU A 274 6.76 10.44 -10.39
C LEU A 274 5.81 9.30 -10.03
N ALA A 275 6.30 8.20 -9.47
CA ALA A 275 5.50 7.06 -9.04
C ALA A 275 4.30 7.43 -8.13
N PRO A 276 4.43 8.31 -7.11
CA PRO A 276 3.29 8.71 -6.27
C PRO A 276 2.37 9.74 -6.93
N ARG A 277 2.60 10.10 -8.20
CA ARG A 277 1.80 11.06 -8.99
C ARG A 277 1.65 12.43 -8.29
N PRO A 278 2.76 13.15 -8.05
CA PRO A 278 2.71 14.43 -7.35
C PRO A 278 1.89 15.47 -8.14
N LEU A 279 1.00 16.17 -7.44
CA LEU A 279 0.15 17.22 -7.99
C LEU A 279 0.97 18.46 -8.35
N GLY A 280 0.83 18.93 -9.59
CA GLY A 280 1.51 20.14 -10.07
C GLY A 280 3.00 19.99 -10.31
N GLY A 281 3.53 18.76 -10.32
CA GLY A 281 4.96 18.47 -10.52
C GLY A 281 5.74 18.34 -9.22
N VAL A 282 7.07 18.38 -9.33
CA VAL A 282 8.00 18.29 -8.20
C VAL A 282 8.71 19.62 -7.99
N TRP A 283 9.28 19.84 -6.81
CA TRP A 283 10.19 20.95 -6.54
C TRP A 283 11.52 20.42 -6.04
N VAL A 284 12.54 21.27 -6.13
CA VAL A 284 13.88 20.98 -5.63
C VAL A 284 14.24 22.07 -4.62
N ASP A 285 14.74 21.66 -3.47
CA ASP A 285 15.40 22.58 -2.55
C ASP A 285 16.88 22.68 -2.93
N GLU A 286 17.30 23.88 -3.31
CA GLU A 286 18.65 24.14 -3.82
C GLU A 286 19.73 24.03 -2.74
N ARG A 287 19.35 24.01 -1.45
CA ARG A 287 20.30 23.92 -0.33
C ARG A 287 20.95 22.54 -0.21
N ASP A 288 20.20 21.48 -0.51
CA ASP A 288 20.61 20.10 -0.30
C ASP A 288 20.18 19.14 -1.43
N GLY A 289 19.54 19.66 -2.47
CA GLY A 289 19.06 18.85 -3.59
C GLY A 289 17.87 17.96 -3.24
N ALA A 290 17.18 18.18 -2.11
CA ALA A 290 15.98 17.44 -1.75
C ALA A 290 14.85 17.71 -2.75
N VAL A 291 14.21 16.65 -3.21
CA VAL A 291 13.10 16.70 -4.18
C VAL A 291 11.79 16.44 -3.45
N GLY A 292 10.85 17.37 -3.54
CA GLY A 292 9.53 17.26 -2.93
C GLY A 292 8.39 17.31 -3.94
N GLY A 293 7.21 16.90 -3.51
CA GLY A 293 5.98 16.94 -4.31
C GLY A 293 4.73 16.88 -3.45
N PHE A 294 3.60 17.34 -3.98
CA PHE A 294 2.31 17.22 -3.30
C PHE A 294 1.68 15.86 -3.60
N VAL A 295 1.65 14.98 -2.60
CA VAL A 295 0.99 13.67 -2.69
C VAL A 295 -0.23 13.70 -1.79
N ASP A 296 -1.41 13.44 -2.34
CA ASP A 296 -2.71 13.57 -1.65
C ASP A 296 -2.90 14.93 -0.94
N ASN A 297 -2.52 16.02 -1.63
CA ASN A 297 -2.51 17.40 -1.12
C ASN A 297 -1.60 17.65 0.09
N VAL A 298 -0.70 16.72 0.42
CA VAL A 298 0.30 16.87 1.50
C VAL A 298 1.68 17.02 0.87
N PRO A 299 2.50 18.00 1.26
CA PRO A 299 3.86 18.11 0.77
C PRO A 299 4.70 16.97 1.36
N ARG A 300 5.37 16.22 0.50
CA ARG A 300 6.16 15.04 0.86
C ARG A 300 7.57 15.11 0.28
N LEU A 301 8.53 14.55 0.99
CA LEU A 301 9.87 14.30 0.44
C LEU A 301 9.81 13.09 -0.50
N LEU A 302 10.25 13.27 -1.74
CA LEU A 302 10.23 12.25 -2.78
C LEU A 302 11.61 11.63 -3.05
N GLY A 303 12.69 12.31 -2.71
CA GLY A 303 14.06 11.83 -2.89
C GLY A 303 15.07 12.97 -2.95
N TYR A 304 16.21 12.74 -3.61
CA TYR A 304 17.31 13.71 -3.75
C TYR A 304 17.87 13.69 -5.16
N LEU A 305 18.31 14.84 -5.67
CA LEU A 305 19.05 14.92 -6.93
C LEU A 305 20.32 14.05 -6.90
N GLY A 306 21.06 14.12 -5.80
CA GLY A 306 22.28 13.35 -5.56
C GLY A 306 22.04 12.05 -4.80
N ASP A 307 23.03 11.65 -4.00
CA ASP A 307 22.96 10.43 -3.19
C ASP A 307 21.83 10.51 -2.16
N GLU A 308 21.19 9.37 -1.92
CA GLU A 308 20.12 9.24 -0.95
C GLU A 308 20.68 8.75 0.38
N PRO A 309 20.31 9.35 1.51
CA PRO A 309 20.68 8.80 2.80
C PRO A 309 20.03 7.42 2.96
N ASP A 310 20.83 6.41 3.33
CA ASP A 310 20.31 5.12 3.77
C ASP A 310 20.36 5.08 5.30
N ASP A 311 19.22 5.35 5.91
CA ASP A 311 19.00 5.32 7.35
C ASP A 311 18.46 3.95 7.84
N GLY A 312 18.43 2.94 6.95
CA GLY A 312 17.85 1.64 7.25
C GLY A 312 16.32 1.59 7.15
N LEU A 313 15.66 2.74 6.95
CA LEU A 313 14.21 2.83 6.89
C LEU A 313 13.69 2.51 5.49
N ALA A 314 12.43 2.08 5.42
CA ALA A 314 11.74 1.92 4.15
C ALA A 314 11.47 3.30 3.53
N ARG A 315 11.89 3.47 2.29
CA ARG A 315 11.78 4.71 1.51
C ARG A 315 10.57 4.65 0.60
N GLY A 316 10.01 5.81 0.31
CA GLY A 316 8.97 5.99 -0.71
C GLY A 316 7.57 5.65 -0.22
N PHE A 317 6.68 5.33 -1.16
CA PHE A 317 5.25 5.12 -0.90
C PHE A 317 4.88 3.67 -1.16
N LEU A 318 3.96 3.10 -0.38
CA LEU A 318 3.57 1.72 -0.59
C LEU A 318 2.81 1.55 -1.91
N THR A 319 3.18 0.53 -2.67
CA THR A 319 2.45 0.12 -3.87
C THR A 319 1.12 -0.54 -3.45
N PRO A 320 0.14 -0.62 -4.36
CA PRO A 320 -1.16 -1.23 -4.06
C PRO A 320 -1.10 -2.77 -3.92
N HIS A 321 0.04 -3.39 -4.22
CA HIS A 321 0.21 -4.84 -4.22
C HIS A 321 0.52 -5.39 -2.82
N TYR A 322 0.12 -6.64 -2.61
CA TYR A 322 0.30 -7.36 -1.35
C TYR A 322 0.95 -8.70 -1.61
N TYR A 323 1.90 -9.07 -0.76
CA TYR A 323 2.59 -10.35 -0.87
C TYR A 323 2.58 -11.06 0.49
N GLU A 324 2.80 -12.37 0.48
CA GLU A 324 2.93 -13.18 1.69
C GLU A 324 4.07 -14.18 1.53
N ALA A 325 4.81 -14.40 2.62
CA ALA A 325 5.77 -15.49 2.75
C ALA A 325 5.04 -16.77 3.18
N VAL A 326 4.86 -17.75 2.29
CA VAL A 326 4.15 -19.01 2.57
C VAL A 326 4.90 -20.19 1.98
N ASP A 327 5.03 -21.28 2.74
CA ASP A 327 5.69 -22.53 2.31
C ASP A 327 7.08 -22.31 1.70
N GLY A 328 7.87 -21.40 2.30
CA GLY A 328 9.19 -21.02 1.81
C GLY A 328 9.18 -20.30 0.45
N ARG A 329 8.08 -19.62 0.09
CA ARG A 329 7.92 -18.86 -1.15
C ARG A 329 7.30 -17.50 -0.89
N ILE A 330 7.62 -16.53 -1.76
CA ILE A 330 6.89 -15.26 -1.81
C ILE A 330 5.79 -15.38 -2.85
N VAL A 331 4.56 -15.10 -2.45
CA VAL A 331 3.37 -15.18 -3.30
C VAL A 331 2.72 -13.81 -3.40
N ASP A 332 2.38 -13.38 -4.61
CA ASP A 332 1.51 -12.22 -4.81
C ASP A 332 0.07 -12.60 -4.45
N LEU A 333 -0.50 -11.89 -3.48
CA LEU A 333 -1.83 -12.19 -2.95
C LEU A 333 -2.95 -11.85 -3.93
N ASP A 334 -2.70 -10.98 -4.92
CA ASP A 334 -3.71 -10.62 -5.92
C ASP A 334 -3.83 -11.69 -7.01
N SER A 335 -2.70 -12.24 -7.47
CA SER A 335 -2.67 -13.24 -8.56
C SER A 335 -2.53 -14.70 -8.09
N GLY A 336 -2.04 -14.92 -6.87
CA GLY A 336 -1.64 -16.24 -6.36
C GLY A 336 -0.36 -16.79 -6.99
N ILE A 337 0.33 -16.02 -7.83
CA ILE A 337 1.55 -16.44 -8.53
C ILE A 337 2.74 -16.33 -7.57
N THR A 338 3.66 -17.30 -7.63
CA THR A 338 4.90 -17.26 -6.86
C THR A 338 5.92 -16.35 -7.53
N LEU A 339 6.79 -15.70 -6.76
CA LEU A 339 7.84 -14.83 -7.30
C LEU A 339 8.67 -15.53 -8.38
N ARG A 340 9.01 -16.81 -8.17
CA ARG A 340 9.77 -17.63 -9.13
C ARG A 340 9.08 -17.78 -10.49
N ASP A 341 7.76 -17.92 -10.48
CA ASP A 341 6.97 -18.11 -11.68
C ASP A 341 6.65 -16.78 -12.37
N ALA A 342 6.63 -15.68 -11.61
CA ALA A 342 6.36 -14.33 -12.12
C ALA A 342 7.57 -13.69 -12.84
N VAL A 343 8.79 -14.12 -12.55
CA VAL A 343 10.01 -13.57 -13.16
C VAL A 343 10.48 -14.35 -14.40
N PRO A 344 11.08 -13.66 -15.39
CA PRO A 344 11.74 -14.30 -16.53
C PRO A 344 12.78 -15.36 -16.13
N ALA A 345 12.96 -16.38 -16.97
CA ALA A 345 13.81 -17.53 -16.66
C ALA A 345 15.28 -17.14 -16.38
N ASP A 346 15.77 -16.09 -17.03
CA ASP A 346 17.10 -15.52 -16.90
C ASP A 346 17.32 -14.75 -15.60
N THR A 347 16.26 -14.24 -14.94
CA THR A 347 16.35 -13.52 -13.66
C THR A 347 15.95 -14.36 -12.45
N ARG A 348 15.49 -15.61 -12.65
CA ARG A 348 15.07 -16.52 -11.57
C ARG A 348 16.10 -16.71 -10.47
N HIS A 349 17.38 -16.82 -10.80
CA HIS A 349 18.43 -16.99 -9.77
C HIS A 349 18.52 -15.76 -8.84
N HIS A 350 18.33 -14.55 -9.37
CA HIS A 350 18.28 -13.33 -8.55
C HIS A 350 17.03 -13.32 -7.66
N ALA A 351 15.87 -13.68 -8.20
CA ALA A 351 14.63 -13.76 -7.45
C ALA A 351 14.67 -14.85 -6.36
N GLU A 352 15.30 -16.01 -6.64
CA GLU A 352 15.50 -17.08 -5.66
C GLU A 352 16.42 -16.64 -4.51
N ARG A 353 17.49 -15.90 -4.81
CA ARG A 353 18.36 -15.29 -3.79
C ARG A 353 17.60 -14.28 -2.94
N LEU A 354 16.92 -13.33 -3.57
CA LEU A 354 16.09 -12.34 -2.88
C LEU A 354 15.04 -13.02 -1.97
N GLN A 355 14.38 -14.05 -2.49
CA GLN A 355 13.43 -14.83 -1.72
C GLN A 355 14.07 -15.48 -0.50
N ALA A 356 15.25 -16.09 -0.65
CA ALA A 356 15.96 -16.69 0.48
C ALA A 356 16.34 -15.65 1.54
N GLU A 357 16.82 -14.47 1.12
CA GLU A 357 17.17 -13.36 2.02
C GLU A 357 15.93 -12.87 2.80
N VAL A 358 14.81 -12.67 2.13
CA VAL A 358 13.55 -12.22 2.75
C VAL A 358 13.00 -13.26 3.71
N LEU A 359 13.00 -14.55 3.33
CA LEU A 359 12.49 -15.63 4.18
C LEU A 359 13.39 -15.91 5.38
N ALA A 360 14.70 -15.63 5.30
CA ALA A 360 15.58 -15.69 6.45
C ALA A 360 15.29 -14.55 7.46
N ALA A 361 14.80 -13.40 6.97
CA ALA A 361 14.47 -12.24 7.77
C ALA A 361 13.01 -12.18 8.25
N THR A 362 12.13 -13.08 7.78
CA THR A 362 10.68 -13.01 8.05
C THR A 362 10.09 -14.35 8.48
N PRO A 363 9.23 -14.39 9.52
CA PRO A 363 8.47 -15.58 9.87
C PRO A 363 7.52 -16.03 8.73
N GLU A 364 7.11 -17.30 8.74
CA GLU A 364 6.05 -17.77 7.85
C GLU A 364 4.73 -17.01 8.07
N HIS A 365 3.95 -16.87 7.00
CA HIS A 365 2.71 -16.10 6.94
C HIS A 365 2.86 -14.60 7.23
N THR A 366 4.08 -14.08 7.12
CA THR A 366 4.33 -12.64 7.25
C THR A 366 3.81 -11.90 6.02
N ALA A 367 3.02 -10.85 6.27
CA ALA A 367 2.55 -9.97 5.22
C ALA A 367 3.70 -9.07 4.75
N LEU A 368 3.91 -9.03 3.43
CA LEU A 368 4.95 -8.27 2.77
C LEU A 368 4.30 -7.16 1.92
N ARG A 369 4.91 -5.98 1.95
CA ARG A 369 4.52 -4.81 1.14
C ARG A 369 5.73 -4.24 0.44
N LEU A 370 5.52 -3.67 -0.73
CA LEU A 370 6.59 -3.07 -1.53
C LEU A 370 6.39 -1.56 -1.61
N THR A 371 7.47 -0.79 -1.60
CA THR A 371 7.42 0.65 -1.84
C THR A 371 7.76 1.01 -3.29
N THR A 372 7.39 2.22 -3.72
CA THR A 372 7.77 2.81 -5.02
C THR A 372 9.28 2.97 -5.18
N TYR A 373 10.04 2.81 -4.11
CA TYR A 373 11.50 2.86 -4.06
C TYR A 373 12.16 1.48 -4.19
N GLY A 374 11.36 0.41 -4.28
CA GLY A 374 11.87 -0.96 -4.29
C GLY A 374 12.06 -1.55 -2.90
N ASP A 375 11.74 -0.84 -1.82
CA ASP A 375 11.96 -1.37 -0.47
C ASP A 375 10.85 -2.36 -0.13
N LEU A 376 11.21 -3.60 0.16
CA LEU A 376 10.30 -4.65 0.62
C LEU A 376 10.21 -4.59 2.14
N VAL A 377 8.99 -4.47 2.64
CA VAL A 377 8.64 -4.24 4.04
C VAL A 377 7.85 -5.42 4.57
N ALA A 378 8.36 -6.03 5.63
CA ALA A 378 7.66 -7.05 6.38
C ALA A 378 6.83 -6.41 7.49
N VAL A 379 5.55 -6.79 7.57
CA VAL A 379 4.64 -6.35 8.63
C VAL A 379 4.57 -7.46 9.67
N THR A 380 5.32 -7.26 10.76
CA THR A 380 5.41 -8.20 11.88
C THR A 380 4.64 -7.66 13.10
N ASP A 381 4.56 -8.45 14.17
CA ASP A 381 3.94 -8.03 15.43
C ASP A 381 4.73 -6.90 16.12
N GLU A 382 6.04 -6.80 15.86
CA GLU A 382 6.93 -5.76 16.39
C GLU A 382 6.83 -4.45 15.59
N GLY A 383 6.44 -4.53 14.32
CA GLY A 383 6.26 -3.38 13.44
C GLY A 383 6.59 -3.67 11.98
N ALA A 384 6.62 -2.60 11.19
CA ALA A 384 7.05 -2.64 9.80
C ALA A 384 8.56 -2.52 9.72
N VAL A 385 9.22 -3.52 9.14
CA VAL A 385 10.69 -3.56 8.99
C VAL A 385 11.05 -3.73 7.52
N ARG A 386 12.01 -2.95 7.03
CA ARG A 386 12.58 -3.13 5.69
C ARG A 386 13.42 -4.41 5.70
N VAL A 387 13.07 -5.38 4.86
CA VAL A 387 13.71 -6.70 4.82
C VAL A 387 14.56 -6.92 3.57
N ALA A 388 14.29 -6.18 2.49
CA ALA A 388 15.11 -6.21 1.28
C ALA A 388 14.90 -4.94 0.45
N VAL A 389 15.80 -4.73 -0.53
CA VAL A 389 15.63 -3.77 -1.62
C VAL A 389 15.51 -4.57 -2.91
N VAL A 390 14.53 -4.23 -3.72
CA VAL A 390 14.09 -4.98 -4.89
C VAL A 390 14.19 -4.11 -6.12
N GLU A 391 14.84 -4.63 -7.16
CA GLU A 391 14.84 -4.01 -8.48
C GLU A 391 13.72 -4.56 -9.36
N PRO A 392 13.19 -3.77 -10.32
CA PRO A 392 12.07 -4.18 -11.16
C PRO A 392 12.27 -5.51 -11.89
N GLU A 393 13.49 -5.84 -12.33
CA GLU A 393 13.77 -7.07 -13.08
C GLU A 393 13.76 -8.33 -12.19
N GLN A 394 13.81 -8.15 -10.87
CA GLN A 394 13.87 -9.22 -9.86
C GLN A 394 12.51 -9.48 -9.20
N TRP A 395 11.46 -8.77 -9.63
CA TRP A 395 10.14 -8.78 -9.00
C TRP A 395 9.00 -9.09 -9.98
N PHE A 396 7.78 -9.11 -9.45
CA PHE A 396 6.56 -9.24 -10.25
C PHE A 396 6.47 -8.10 -11.28
N GLY A 397 6.42 -8.47 -12.57
CA GLY A 397 6.43 -7.52 -13.67
C GLY A 397 5.29 -6.50 -13.59
N GLY A 398 5.63 -5.22 -13.64
CA GLY A 398 4.66 -4.11 -13.56
C GLY A 398 4.23 -3.72 -12.14
N HIS A 399 4.74 -4.39 -11.09
CA HIS A 399 4.42 -4.04 -9.70
C HIS A 399 5.38 -2.98 -9.12
N LEU A 400 6.55 -2.82 -9.74
CA LEU A 400 7.44 -1.68 -9.60
C LEU A 400 7.41 -0.90 -10.92
N ALA A 401 6.90 0.33 -10.84
CA ALA A 401 6.88 1.26 -11.97
C ALA A 401 8.27 1.73 -12.33
#